data_AF-A0A4Q7Y5P4-F1
#
_entry.id   AF-A0A4Q7Y5P4-F1
#
_cell.length_a   1.000
_cell.length_b   1.000
_cell.length_c   1.000
_cell.angle_alpha   90.00
_cell.angle_beta   90.00
_cell.angle_gamma   90.00
#
_symmetry.space_group_name_H-M   'P 1'
#
loop_
_entity.id
_entity.type
_entity.pdbx_description
1 polymer ?
#
loop_
_entity_poly.entity_id
_entity_poly.type
_entity_poly.pdbx_seq_one_letter_code
_entity_poly.pdbx_strand_id
1 'polypeptide(L)'
;MTAAHATTGRVARIWVYPVKSLAGTPLDRVRLTPAGPEGDRAWTVVDAGSGEVLRGRHAPGLAGLRPTGDPDADGRAVAEALGRPVRVEPAPGGSAADAAAVHLVSRQAVDRAELGDVPEGCSADDPRANVLLDLPDDDERTWVGRTVRIGDAELHVTRTPKHCLGVYAEVRQPGEIAVGDVVLL
;
A
#
# COMPACT_ATOMS: atom_id res chain seq x y z
N MET A 1 19.71 -15.30 -28.58
CA MET A 1 19.08 -14.37 -27.61
C MET A 1 17.57 -14.52 -27.75
N THR A 2 16.97 -15.38 -26.94
CA THR A 2 15.51 -15.54 -26.89
C THR A 2 14.94 -14.34 -26.14
N ALA A 3 14.04 -13.59 -26.78
CA ALA A 3 13.23 -12.61 -26.08
C ALA A 3 12.48 -13.35 -24.96
N ALA A 4 12.72 -12.95 -23.71
CA ALA A 4 11.87 -13.39 -22.61
C ALA A 4 10.43 -12.98 -22.98
N HIS A 5 9.49 -13.92 -22.95
CA HIS A 5 8.08 -13.56 -23.06
C HIS A 5 7.75 -12.71 -21.83
N ALA A 6 7.46 -11.43 -22.05
CA ALA A 6 6.97 -10.58 -20.98
C ALA A 6 5.59 -11.12 -20.55
N THR A 7 5.44 -11.49 -19.28
CA THR A 7 4.13 -11.90 -18.78
C THR A 7 3.23 -10.67 -18.80
N THR A 8 2.03 -10.82 -19.37
CA THR A 8 1.09 -9.70 -19.53
C THR A 8 -0.11 -9.90 -18.60
N GLY A 9 -0.46 -8.86 -17.85
CA GLY A 9 -1.59 -8.83 -16.94
C GLY A 9 -2.23 -7.46 -16.86
N ARG A 10 -3.00 -7.20 -15.80
CA ARG A 10 -3.67 -5.91 -15.58
C ARG A 10 -3.63 -5.45 -14.13
N VAL A 11 -3.74 -4.14 -13.93
CA VAL A 11 -4.05 -3.56 -12.62
C VAL A 11 -5.50 -3.87 -12.28
N ALA A 12 -5.71 -4.65 -11.22
CA ALA A 12 -7.05 -5.01 -10.77
C ALA A 12 -7.65 -3.93 -9.86
N ARG A 13 -6.87 -3.40 -8.91
CA ARG A 13 -7.33 -2.42 -7.92
C ARG A 13 -6.18 -1.54 -7.43
N ILE A 14 -6.49 -0.31 -7.01
CA ILE A 14 -5.53 0.67 -6.46
C ILE A 14 -6.08 1.22 -5.13
N TRP A 15 -5.20 1.36 -4.13
CA TRP A 15 -5.48 2.04 -2.87
C TRP A 15 -4.35 2.93 -2.40
N VAL A 16 -4.75 3.97 -1.67
CA VAL A 16 -3.86 4.79 -0.86
C VAL A 16 -4.35 4.80 0.58
N TYR A 17 -3.43 5.03 1.51
CA TYR A 17 -3.66 5.10 2.95
C TYR A 17 -3.13 6.45 3.46
N PRO A 18 -3.87 7.56 3.24
CA PRO A 18 -3.35 8.91 3.46
C PRO A 18 -2.80 9.15 4.86
N VAL A 19 -3.46 8.56 5.87
CA VAL A 19 -3.04 8.60 7.27
C VAL A 19 -2.68 7.19 7.72
N LYS A 20 -1.49 7.04 8.32
CA LYS A 20 -1.01 5.75 8.86
C LYS A 20 -2.00 5.20 9.88
N SER A 21 -2.23 3.88 9.83
CA SER A 21 -3.19 3.13 10.67
C SER A 21 -4.68 3.35 10.40
N LEU A 22 -5.07 4.35 9.59
CA LEU A 22 -6.48 4.56 9.21
C LEU A 22 -6.91 3.67 8.04
N ALA A 23 -8.20 3.66 7.70
CA ALA A 23 -8.72 2.91 6.56
C ALA A 23 -8.13 3.40 5.22
N GLY A 24 -8.04 2.49 4.25
CA GLY A 24 -7.63 2.81 2.89
C GLY A 24 -8.74 3.46 2.06
N THR A 25 -8.32 4.25 1.08
CA THR A 25 -9.17 4.88 0.07
C THR A 25 -8.93 4.20 -1.27
N PRO A 26 -9.95 3.51 -1.86
CA PRO A 26 -9.83 2.96 -3.20
C PRO A 26 -9.79 4.10 -4.23
N LEU A 27 -8.98 3.93 -5.26
CA LEU A 27 -8.86 4.88 -6.37
C LEU A 27 -8.95 4.14 -7.71
N ASP A 28 -9.45 4.82 -8.73
CA ASP A 28 -9.40 4.33 -10.12
C ASP A 28 -8.08 4.69 -10.81
N ARG A 29 -7.37 5.71 -10.31
CA ARG A 29 -6.09 6.19 -10.82
C ARG A 29 -5.26 6.85 -9.74
N VAL A 30 -3.94 6.79 -9.87
CA VAL A 30 -3.00 7.49 -8.99
C VAL A 30 -1.67 7.75 -9.70
N ARG A 31 -1.01 8.85 -9.35
CA ARG A 31 0.37 9.11 -9.75
C ARG A 31 1.34 8.38 -8.83
N LEU A 32 2.22 7.56 -9.40
CA LEU A 32 3.38 7.03 -8.69
C LEU A 32 4.51 8.06 -8.75
N THR A 33 5.05 8.37 -7.57
CA THR A 33 6.21 9.24 -7.34
C THR A 33 7.39 8.37 -6.88
N PRO A 34 8.63 8.89 -6.79
CA PRO A 34 9.73 8.14 -6.20
C PRO A 34 9.45 7.61 -4.77
N ALA A 35 8.56 8.29 -4.03
CA ALA A 35 8.17 7.91 -2.67
C ALA A 35 6.99 6.93 -2.63
N GLY A 36 6.37 6.60 -3.77
CA GLY A 36 5.18 5.76 -3.85
C GLY A 36 3.96 6.48 -4.46
N PRO A 37 2.75 5.92 -4.32
CA PRO A 37 1.53 6.59 -4.76
C PRO A 37 1.37 7.94 -4.07
N GLU A 38 0.98 8.95 -4.83
CA GLU A 38 0.76 10.30 -4.33
C GLU A 38 -0.26 10.32 -3.18
N GLY A 39 0.09 11.02 -2.10
CA GLY A 39 -0.74 11.12 -0.89
C GLY A 39 -0.72 9.89 0.02
N ASP A 40 -0.06 8.80 -0.36
CA ASP A 40 0.01 7.60 0.47
C ASP A 40 0.87 7.81 1.73
N ARG A 41 0.35 7.40 2.90
CA ARG A 41 1.04 7.38 4.20
C ARG A 41 1.71 8.71 4.58
N ALA A 42 1.22 9.84 4.07
CA ALA A 42 1.78 11.16 4.27
C ALA A 42 1.58 11.70 5.70
N TRP A 43 0.59 11.17 6.42
CA TRP A 43 0.20 11.64 7.75
C TRP A 43 0.23 10.51 8.78
N THR A 44 0.29 10.87 10.06
CA THR A 44 0.18 9.93 11.19
C THR A 44 -0.65 10.54 12.31
N VAL A 45 -1.31 9.68 13.09
CA VAL A 45 -2.00 10.10 14.32
C VAL A 45 -0.98 10.12 15.46
N VAL A 46 -0.98 11.19 16.24
CA VAL A 46 -0.19 11.33 17.48
C VAL A 46 -1.10 11.66 18.66
N ASP A 47 -0.75 11.16 19.84
CA ASP A 47 -1.40 11.59 21.07
C ASP A 47 -1.13 13.08 21.33
N ALA A 48 -2.16 13.86 21.67
CA ALA A 48 -1.97 15.29 21.82
C ALA A 48 -1.16 15.67 23.07
N GLY A 49 -1.19 14.85 24.13
CA GLY A 49 -0.51 15.10 25.39
C GLY A 49 0.94 14.61 25.42
N SER A 50 1.18 13.36 25.01
CA SER A 50 2.53 12.75 25.00
C SER A 50 3.30 13.01 23.70
N GLY A 51 2.62 13.31 22.59
CA GLY A 51 3.23 13.42 21.26
C GLY A 51 3.61 12.08 20.64
N GLU A 52 3.25 10.96 21.26
CA GLU A 52 3.59 9.63 20.77
C GLU A 52 2.73 9.24 19.56
N VAL A 53 3.36 8.61 18.56
CA VAL A 53 2.65 8.06 17.39
C VAL A 53 1.73 6.92 17.81
N LEU A 54 0.45 7.05 17.49
CA LEU A 54 -0.55 6.00 17.70
C LEU A 54 -0.52 5.02 16.52
N ARG A 55 -0.33 3.74 16.86
CA ARG A 55 -0.24 2.65 15.89
C ARG A 55 -1.47 1.77 16.00
N GLY A 56 -1.96 1.24 14.87
CA GLY A 56 -3.18 0.41 14.83
C GLY A 56 -3.20 -0.73 15.86
N ARG A 57 -2.05 -1.39 16.11
CA ARG A 57 -1.93 -2.45 17.13
C ARG A 57 -2.27 -2.02 18.58
N HIS A 58 -2.15 -0.73 18.89
CA HIS A 58 -2.46 -0.17 20.22
C HIS A 58 -3.78 0.60 20.23
N ALA A 59 -4.41 0.79 19.06
CA ALA A 59 -5.63 1.54 18.87
C ALA A 59 -6.42 0.94 17.68
N PRO A 60 -7.01 -0.26 17.85
CA PRO A 60 -7.62 -1.01 16.74
C PRO A 60 -8.78 -0.27 16.07
N GLY A 61 -9.46 0.64 16.79
CA GLY A 61 -10.52 1.50 16.24
C GLY A 61 -10.06 2.41 15.09
N LEU A 62 -8.74 2.66 14.95
CA LEU A 62 -8.20 3.48 13.87
C LEU A 62 -8.48 2.89 12.48
N ALA A 63 -8.40 1.56 12.34
CA ALA A 63 -8.46 0.90 11.03
C ALA A 63 -9.83 1.07 10.33
N GLY A 64 -10.89 1.36 11.10
CA GLY A 64 -12.24 1.62 10.57
C GLY A 64 -12.49 3.07 10.14
N LEU A 65 -11.61 4.01 10.51
CA LEU A 65 -11.80 5.44 10.26
C LEU A 65 -11.27 5.81 8.88
N ARG A 66 -12.14 6.37 8.04
CA ARG A 66 -11.80 6.82 6.68
C ARG A 66 -11.29 8.26 6.72
N PRO A 67 -10.06 8.52 6.24
CA PRO A 67 -9.54 9.89 6.17
C PRO A 67 -10.28 10.69 5.09
N THR A 68 -10.52 11.96 5.38
CA THR A 68 -11.21 12.93 4.51
C THR A 68 -10.22 13.71 3.65
N GLY A 69 -8.94 13.72 4.02
CA GLY A 69 -7.89 14.54 3.40
C GLY A 69 -7.69 15.90 4.08
N ASP A 70 -8.49 16.22 5.10
CA ASP A 70 -8.27 17.35 6.00
C ASP A 70 -7.72 16.81 7.34
N PRO A 71 -6.43 17.06 7.66
CA PRO A 71 -5.82 16.59 8.90
C PRO A 71 -6.54 17.05 10.18
N ASP A 72 -7.11 18.25 10.19
CA ASP A 72 -7.80 18.76 11.38
C ASP A 72 -9.15 18.07 11.56
N ALA A 73 -9.88 17.83 10.45
CA ALA A 73 -11.12 17.07 10.48
C ALA A 73 -10.88 15.60 10.86
N ASP A 74 -9.86 14.97 10.28
CA ASP A 74 -9.48 13.60 10.58
C ASP A 74 -9.03 13.45 12.04
N GLY A 75 -8.28 14.43 12.56
CA GLY A 75 -7.89 14.47 13.98
C GLY A 75 -9.08 14.53 14.93
N ARG A 76 -10.10 15.34 14.62
CA ARG A 76 -11.34 15.40 15.42
C ARG A 76 -12.09 14.07 15.40
N ALA A 77 -12.25 13.46 14.24
CA ALA A 77 -12.94 12.18 14.10
C ALA A 77 -12.22 11.05 14.86
N VAL A 78 -10.89 11.02 14.80
CA VAL A 78 -10.09 10.06 15.56
C VAL A 78 -10.19 10.32 17.07
N ALA A 79 -10.13 11.58 17.51
CA ALA A 79 -10.25 11.93 18.92
C ALA A 79 -11.60 11.50 19.51
N GLU A 80 -12.68 11.71 18.76
CA GLU A 80 -14.02 11.25 19.12
C GLU A 80 -14.08 9.73 19.23
N ALA A 81 -13.59 9.01 18.22
CA ALA A 81 -13.61 7.55 18.19
C ALA A 81 -12.77 6.90 19.30
N LEU A 82 -11.63 7.50 19.67
CA LEU A 82 -10.74 6.98 20.71
C LEU A 82 -11.07 7.50 22.12
N GLY A 83 -11.94 8.50 22.25
CA GLY A 83 -12.26 9.13 23.53
C GLY A 83 -11.06 9.85 24.18
N ARG A 84 -10.05 10.25 23.41
CA ARG A 84 -8.85 10.97 23.89
C ARG A 84 -8.36 12.01 22.88
N PRO A 85 -7.76 13.13 23.32
CA PRO A 85 -7.21 14.13 22.41
C PRO A 85 -6.07 13.58 21.54
N VAL A 86 -6.15 13.80 20.23
CA VAL A 86 -5.11 13.44 19.26
C VAL A 86 -4.88 14.57 18.25
N ARG A 87 -3.80 14.46 17.48
CA ARG A 87 -3.52 15.29 16.30
C ARG A 87 -3.16 14.40 15.12
N VAL A 88 -3.44 14.88 13.91
CA VAL A 88 -2.92 14.29 12.67
C VAL A 88 -1.81 15.19 12.16
N GLU A 89 -0.61 14.64 12.08
CA GLU A 89 0.61 15.39 11.75
C GLU A 89 1.34 14.73 10.57
N PRO A 90 2.19 15.48 9.84
CA PRO A 90 3.00 14.89 8.78
C PRO A 90 3.80 13.71 9.31
N ALA A 91 3.77 12.60 8.59
CA ALA A 91 4.47 11.40 9.00
C ALA A 91 5.98 11.66 9.07
N PRO A 92 6.65 11.34 10.20
CA PRO A 92 8.10 11.44 10.28
C PRO A 92 8.76 10.62 9.17
N GLY A 93 9.70 11.22 8.44
CA GLY A 93 10.38 10.59 7.29
C GLY A 93 9.53 10.50 6.00
N GLY A 94 8.31 11.05 5.99
CA GLY A 94 7.42 11.07 4.84
C GLY A 94 6.79 9.71 4.50
N SER A 95 6.18 9.65 3.30
CA SER A 95 5.45 8.48 2.78
C SER A 95 6.27 7.20 2.74
N ALA A 96 7.59 7.29 2.48
CA ALA A 96 8.49 6.15 2.31
C ALA A 96 9.22 5.72 3.61
N ALA A 97 8.94 6.35 4.75
CA ALA A 97 9.72 6.12 5.99
C ALA A 97 9.66 4.68 6.52
N ASP A 98 8.52 4.00 6.35
CA ASP A 98 8.20 2.71 6.98
C ASP A 98 7.98 1.55 6.00
N ALA A 99 7.99 1.81 4.69
CA ALA A 99 7.68 0.85 3.64
C ALA A 99 8.52 1.09 2.38
N ALA A 100 8.62 0.08 1.49
CA ALA A 100 9.07 0.37 0.13
C ALA A 100 8.06 1.29 -0.56
N ALA A 101 8.49 2.00 -1.60
CA ALA A 101 7.66 3.00 -2.28
C ALA A 101 6.29 2.44 -2.72
N VAL A 102 6.22 1.18 -3.15
CA VAL A 102 4.96 0.55 -3.56
C VAL A 102 4.84 -0.87 -2.99
N HIS A 103 3.70 -1.19 -2.39
CA HIS A 103 3.32 -2.56 -2.03
C HIS A 103 2.41 -3.15 -3.10
N LEU A 104 2.89 -4.20 -3.76
CA LEU A 104 2.18 -4.93 -4.82
C LEU A 104 1.70 -6.27 -4.27
N VAL A 105 0.46 -6.63 -4.56
CA VAL A 105 -0.08 -7.96 -4.27
C VAL A 105 -0.61 -8.54 -5.59
N SER A 106 -0.40 -9.83 -5.82
CA SER A 106 -1.00 -10.54 -6.96
C SER A 106 -2.36 -11.11 -6.56
N ARG A 107 -3.23 -11.35 -7.54
CA ARG A 107 -4.50 -12.04 -7.30
C ARG A 107 -4.28 -13.44 -6.71
N GLN A 108 -3.25 -14.15 -7.18
CA GLN A 108 -2.86 -15.46 -6.67
C GLN A 108 -2.41 -15.43 -5.21
N ALA A 109 -1.78 -14.35 -4.74
CA ALA A 109 -1.44 -14.20 -3.33
C ALA A 109 -2.68 -14.12 -2.45
N VAL A 110 -3.74 -13.43 -2.94
CA VAL A 110 -5.03 -13.36 -2.26
C VAL A 110 -5.72 -14.72 -2.29
N ASP A 111 -5.79 -15.37 -3.45
CA ASP A 111 -6.43 -16.69 -3.59
C ASP A 111 -5.75 -17.74 -2.68
N ARG A 112 -4.41 -17.71 -2.57
CA ARG A 112 -3.66 -18.56 -1.63
C ARG A 112 -3.98 -18.24 -0.17
N ALA A 113 -4.08 -16.96 0.18
CA ALA A 113 -4.43 -16.53 1.52
C ALA A 113 -5.84 -16.98 1.93
N GLU A 114 -6.81 -16.94 1.03
CA GLU A 114 -8.17 -17.46 1.24
C GLU A 114 -8.18 -18.99 1.50
N LEU A 115 -7.21 -19.72 0.94
CA LEU A 115 -6.99 -21.14 1.19
C LEU A 115 -6.14 -21.43 2.44
N GLY A 116 -5.78 -20.41 3.21
CA GLY A 116 -5.03 -20.53 4.47
C GLY A 116 -3.50 -20.46 4.33
N ASP A 117 -2.97 -20.23 3.13
CA ASP A 117 -1.53 -19.95 2.92
C ASP A 117 -1.24 -18.47 3.18
N VAL A 118 -1.22 -18.12 4.46
CA VAL A 118 -1.04 -16.76 4.97
C VAL A 118 0.28 -16.67 5.73
N PRO A 119 1.16 -15.71 5.43
CA PRO A 119 2.40 -15.50 6.19
C PRO A 119 2.11 -15.29 7.68
N GLU A 120 2.99 -15.80 8.55
CA GLU A 120 2.83 -15.65 9.99
C GLU A 120 2.73 -14.16 10.40
N GLY A 121 1.65 -13.81 11.10
CA GLY A 121 1.37 -12.43 11.53
C GLY A 121 0.82 -11.51 10.44
N CYS A 122 0.55 -12.02 9.23
CA CYS A 122 -0.18 -11.29 8.19
C CYS A 122 -1.69 -11.31 8.45
N SER A 123 -2.34 -10.16 8.28
CA SER A 123 -3.79 -10.10 8.13
C SER A 123 -4.14 -10.42 6.67
N ALA A 124 -4.71 -11.59 6.41
CA ALA A 124 -5.18 -11.96 5.07
C ALA A 124 -6.29 -11.01 4.57
N ASP A 125 -7.10 -10.50 5.50
CA ASP A 125 -8.29 -9.70 5.20
C ASP A 125 -7.97 -8.26 4.75
N ASP A 126 -6.81 -7.73 5.14
CA ASP A 126 -6.37 -6.38 4.78
C ASP A 126 -4.84 -6.33 4.67
N PRO A 127 -4.24 -6.78 3.54
CA PRO A 127 -2.80 -6.69 3.33
C PRO A 127 -2.30 -5.24 3.18
N ARG A 128 -3.21 -4.24 3.14
CA ARG A 128 -2.89 -2.82 2.99
C ARG A 128 -1.96 -2.48 1.82
N ALA A 129 -2.13 -3.24 0.73
CA ALA A 129 -1.40 -3.08 -0.51
C ALA A 129 -1.84 -1.82 -1.25
N ASN A 130 -0.91 -1.24 -2.03
CA ASN A 130 -1.22 -0.10 -2.88
C ASN A 130 -1.83 -0.55 -4.20
N VAL A 131 -1.35 -1.66 -4.77
CA VAL A 131 -1.80 -2.14 -6.08
C VAL A 131 -2.01 -3.65 -6.04
N LEU A 132 -3.17 -4.08 -6.54
CA LEU A 132 -3.45 -5.48 -6.83
C LEU A 132 -3.27 -5.73 -8.32
N LEU A 133 -2.47 -6.73 -8.68
CA LEU A 133 -2.18 -7.11 -10.05
C LEU A 133 -2.83 -8.47 -10.38
N ASP A 134 -3.47 -8.55 -11.54
CA ASP A 134 -4.00 -9.80 -12.10
C ASP A 134 -3.06 -10.25 -13.24
N LEU A 135 -2.22 -11.24 -12.95
CA LEU A 135 -1.17 -11.78 -13.83
C LEU A 135 -1.29 -13.31 -13.81
N PRO A 136 -2.33 -13.90 -14.41
CA PRO A 136 -2.77 -15.29 -14.13
C PRO A 136 -1.68 -16.33 -14.32
N ASP A 137 -0.75 -16.09 -15.25
CA ASP A 137 0.35 -17.00 -15.60
C ASP A 137 1.65 -16.75 -14.81
N ASP A 138 1.65 -15.83 -13.84
CA ASP A 138 2.83 -15.48 -13.04
C ASP A 138 2.65 -15.72 -11.53
N ASP A 139 3.77 -15.82 -10.81
CA ASP A 139 3.82 -16.00 -9.36
C ASP A 139 4.71 -14.92 -8.76
N GLU A 140 4.13 -14.08 -7.89
CA GLU A 140 4.81 -12.91 -7.35
C GLU A 140 6.01 -13.24 -6.45
N ARG A 141 6.07 -14.47 -5.95
CA ARG A 141 7.23 -14.99 -5.21
C ARG A 141 8.49 -15.05 -6.08
N THR A 142 8.35 -15.00 -7.40
CA THR A 142 9.45 -15.00 -8.36
C THR A 142 9.87 -13.61 -8.85
N TRP A 143 9.18 -12.55 -8.41
CA TRP A 143 9.36 -11.20 -8.97
C TRP A 143 10.54 -10.44 -8.40
N VAL A 144 11.09 -10.82 -7.25
CA VAL A 144 12.22 -10.10 -6.63
C VAL A 144 13.38 -10.01 -7.63
N GLY A 145 13.86 -8.79 -7.86
CA GLY A 145 14.89 -8.46 -8.85
C GLY A 145 14.36 -8.17 -10.27
N ARG A 146 13.06 -8.36 -10.52
CA ARG A 146 12.41 -8.05 -11.81
C ARG A 146 11.87 -6.62 -11.85
N THR A 147 11.52 -6.20 -13.06
CA THR A 147 10.91 -4.91 -13.35
C THR A 147 9.44 -5.12 -13.73
N VAL A 148 8.54 -4.44 -13.03
CA VAL A 148 7.11 -4.38 -13.35
C VAL A 148 6.86 -3.05 -14.07
N ARG A 149 6.30 -3.09 -15.27
CA ARG A 149 5.87 -1.90 -16.00
C ARG A 149 4.34 -1.81 -15.99
N ILE A 150 3.80 -0.64 -15.65
CA ILE A 150 2.37 -0.37 -15.61
C ILE A 150 2.14 0.94 -16.35
N GLY A 151 1.58 0.88 -17.57
CA GLY A 151 1.55 2.03 -18.46
C GLY A 151 2.95 2.63 -18.66
N ASP A 152 3.12 3.90 -18.30
CA ASP A 152 4.41 4.61 -18.36
C ASP A 152 5.23 4.52 -17.06
N ALA A 153 4.69 3.93 -15.99
CA ALA A 153 5.42 3.75 -14.74
C ALA A 153 6.28 2.48 -14.78
N GLU A 154 7.49 2.57 -14.20
CA GLU A 154 8.40 1.44 -14.03
C GLU A 154 8.73 1.24 -12.56
N LEU A 155 8.54 0.02 -12.09
CA LEU A 155 8.79 -0.41 -10.71
C LEU A 155 9.84 -1.51 -10.69
N HIS A 156 10.79 -1.43 -9.77
CA HIS A 156 11.73 -2.52 -9.52
C HIS A 156 11.37 -3.23 -8.22
N VAL A 157 11.09 -4.54 -8.30
CA VAL A 157 10.70 -5.33 -7.14
C VAL A 157 11.93 -5.68 -6.32
N THR A 158 11.96 -5.25 -5.06
CA THR A 158 13.16 -5.32 -4.23
C THR A 158 13.16 -6.45 -3.21
N ARG A 159 12.00 -6.80 -2.65
CA ARG A 159 11.90 -7.79 -1.56
C ARG A 159 10.47 -8.27 -1.34
N THR A 160 10.33 -9.37 -0.58
CA THR A 160 9.07 -9.82 0.00
C THR A 160 8.88 -9.26 1.42
N PRO A 161 7.66 -8.88 1.83
CA PRO A 161 7.33 -8.59 3.23
C PRO A 161 7.46 -9.81 4.13
N LYS A 162 7.85 -9.59 5.40
CA LYS A 162 7.91 -10.66 6.42
C LYS A 162 6.53 -11.05 6.98
N HIS A 163 5.63 -10.09 7.08
CA HIS A 163 4.32 -10.23 7.75
C HIS A 163 3.18 -9.68 6.88
N CYS A 164 3.30 -9.81 5.56
CA CYS A 164 2.26 -9.40 4.63
C CYS A 164 2.30 -10.25 3.35
N LEU A 165 1.26 -10.17 2.52
CA LEU A 165 1.22 -10.79 1.19
C LEU A 165 2.06 -10.01 0.17
N GLY A 166 2.38 -10.64 -0.95
CA GLY A 166 2.91 -9.96 -2.14
C GLY A 166 4.38 -9.55 -2.05
N VAL A 167 4.72 -8.41 -2.67
CA VAL A 167 6.08 -7.90 -2.80
C VAL A 167 6.16 -6.39 -2.65
N TYR A 168 7.34 -5.91 -2.33
CA TYR A 168 7.68 -4.50 -2.24
C TYR A 168 8.51 -4.05 -3.44
N ALA A 169 8.20 -2.87 -3.97
CA ALA A 169 8.87 -2.30 -5.13
C ALA A 169 9.28 -0.83 -4.91
N GLU A 170 10.33 -0.43 -5.62
CA GLU A 170 10.77 0.96 -5.75
C GLU A 170 10.32 1.52 -7.10
N VAL A 171 9.94 2.80 -7.13
CA VAL A 171 9.61 3.47 -8.39
C VAL A 171 10.89 3.89 -9.09
N ARG A 172 11.17 3.31 -10.26
CA ARG A 172 12.30 3.68 -11.13
C ARG A 172 11.91 4.77 -12.11
N GLN A 173 10.70 4.70 -12.66
CA GLN A 173 10.12 5.73 -13.50
C GLN A 173 8.74 6.13 -12.94
N PRO A 174 8.59 7.37 -12.45
CA PRO A 174 7.28 7.93 -12.06
C PRO A 174 6.30 7.97 -13.24
N GLY A 175 5.02 7.82 -12.96
CA GLY A 175 3.96 7.79 -13.97
C GLY A 175 2.58 7.74 -13.35
N GLU A 176 1.54 8.06 -14.13
CA GLU A 176 0.16 7.79 -13.73
C GLU A 176 -0.17 6.33 -14.04
N ILE A 177 -0.85 5.66 -13.12
CA ILE A 177 -1.43 4.33 -13.32
C ILE A 177 -2.93 4.38 -13.07
N ALA A 178 -3.67 3.51 -13.75
CA ALA A 178 -5.11 3.35 -13.62
C ALA A 178 -5.51 1.88 -13.49
N VAL A 179 -6.66 1.63 -12.88
CA VAL A 179 -7.29 0.32 -12.89
C VAL A 179 -7.56 -0.10 -14.34
N GLY A 180 -7.18 -1.33 -14.69
CA GLY A 180 -7.28 -1.88 -16.05
C GLY A 180 -6.02 -1.70 -16.90
N ASP A 181 -5.05 -0.88 -16.46
CA ASP A 181 -3.78 -0.71 -17.17
C ASP A 181 -3.06 -2.03 -17.38
N VAL A 182 -2.41 -2.15 -18.53
CA VAL A 182 -1.61 -3.32 -18.86
C VAL A 182 -0.37 -3.34 -17.97
N VAL A 183 -0.11 -4.53 -17.42
CA VAL A 183 1.06 -4.83 -16.61
C VAL A 183 1.97 -5.74 -17.42
N LEU A 184 3.25 -5.38 -17.50
CA LEU A 184 4.29 -6.19 -18.12
C LEU A 184 5.35 -6.53 -17.08
N LEU A 185 5.75 -7.80 -17.02
CA LEU A 185 6.77 -8.34 -16.11
C LEU A 185 7.91 -9.02 -16.87
#